data_AF-A0A7C2T3A4-F1
#
_entry.id   AF-A0A7C2T3A4-F1
#
_cell.length_a   1.000
_cell.length_b   1.000
_cell.length_c   1.000
_cell.angle_alpha   90.00
_cell.angle_beta   90.00
_cell.angle_gamma   90.00
#
_symmetry.space_group_name_H-M   'P 1'
#
loop_
_entity.id
_entity.type
_entity.pdbx_description
1 polymer ?
#
loop_
_entity_poly.entity_id
_entity_poly.type
_entity_poly.pdbx_seq_one_letter_code
_entity_poly.pdbx_strand_id
1 'polypeptide(L)' 'MLDFLFKKDPVRSQAETLYAAIAEQALAPEFFAVAGAPDTPEGRFDMIALHMFLAVDRLLR' A
#
# COMPACT_ATOMS: atom_id res chain seq x y z
N MET A 1 -4.90 35.39 0.66
CA MET A 1 -6.16 34.89 1.27
C MET A 1 -6.85 33.87 0.34
N LEU A 2 -6.08 32.89 -0.17
CA LEU A 2 -6.57 31.75 -0.98
C LEU A 2 -5.95 30.43 -0.50
N ASP A 3 -5.24 30.44 0.62
CA ASP A 3 -4.41 29.33 1.11
C ASP A 3 -5.25 28.10 1.53
N PHE A 4 -6.56 28.29 1.71
CA PHE A 4 -7.51 27.22 1.99
C PHE A 4 -7.78 26.30 0.79
N LEU A 5 -7.62 26.79 -0.44
CA LEU A 5 -7.82 25.98 -1.67
C LEU A 5 -6.68 24.98 -1.90
N PHE A 6 -5.51 25.23 -1.33
CA PHE A 6 -4.32 24.40 -1.47
C PHE A 6 -4.05 23.51 -0.25
N LYS A 7 -4.94 23.52 0.75
CA LYS A 7 -4.75 22.73 1.96
C LYS A 7 -4.99 21.25 1.64
N LYS A 8 -3.91 20.47 1.57
CA LYS A 8 -3.97 19.02 1.35
C LYS A 8 -4.78 18.37 2.47
N ASP A 9 -5.73 17.51 2.11
CA ASP A 9 -6.50 16.74 3.09
C ASP A 9 -5.53 15.85 3.90
N PRO A 10 -5.43 16.06 5.23
CA PRO A 10 -4.47 15.33 6.05
C PRO A 10 -4.76 13.83 6.08
N VAL A 11 -6.04 13.42 6.02
CA VAL A 11 -6.42 12.00 6.00
C VAL A 11 -5.96 11.37 4.69
N ARG A 12 -6.22 12.04 3.57
CA ARG A 12 -5.74 11.58 2.27
C ARG A 12 -4.21 11.48 2.23
N SER A 13 -3.51 12.47 2.75
CA SER A 13 -2.03 12.44 2.76
C SER A 13 -1.47 11.31 3.62
N GLN A 14 -2.12 11.00 4.74
CA GLN A 14 -1.73 9.85 5.59
C GLN A 14 -2.03 8.53 4.88
N ALA A 15 -3.19 8.40 4.22
CA ALA A 15 -3.55 7.22 3.45
C ALA A 15 -2.58 6.98 2.28
N GLU A 16 -2.17 8.03 1.56
CA GLU A 16 -1.14 7.94 0.51
C GLU A 16 0.20 7.44 1.07
N THR A 17 0.60 7.93 2.24
CA THR A 17 1.85 7.50 2.90
C THR A 17 1.78 6.04 3.34
N LEU A 18 0.66 5.63 3.94
CA LEU A 18 0.42 4.25 4.36
C LEU A 18 0.40 3.31 3.16
N TYR A 19 -0.28 3.68 2.08
CA TYR A 19 -0.31 2.91 0.84
C TYR A 19 1.09 2.72 0.25
N ALA A 20 1.89 3.78 0.20
CA ALA A 20 3.25 3.71 -0.35
C ALA A 20 4.11 2.71 0.44
N ALA A 21 4.07 2.74 1.77
CA ALA A 21 4.80 1.81 2.62
C ALA A 21 4.33 0.35 2.45
N ILE A 22 3.00 0.14 2.35
CA ILE A 22 2.42 -1.19 2.09
C ILE A 22 2.87 -1.71 0.72
N ALA A 23 2.82 -0.88 -0.32
CA ALA A 23 3.20 -1.27 -1.67
C ALA A 23 4.71 -1.58 -1.77
N GLU A 24 5.56 -0.79 -1.12
CA GLU A 24 7.00 -1.05 -1.03
C GLU A 24 7.28 -2.43 -0.40
N GLN A 25 6.63 -2.75 0.72
CA GLN A 25 6.78 -4.05 1.35
C GLN A 25 6.21 -5.18 0.49
N ALA A 26 5.00 -5.02 -0.06
CA ALA A 26 4.32 -6.06 -0.84
C ALA A 26 5.10 -6.45 -2.10
N LEU A 27 5.89 -5.53 -2.65
CA LEU A 27 6.70 -5.74 -3.85
C LEU A 27 8.14 -6.14 -3.54
N ALA A 28 8.45 -6.52 -2.29
CA ALA A 28 9.78 -6.98 -1.93
C ALA A 28 10.17 -8.23 -2.77
N PRO A 29 11.36 -8.25 -3.40
CA PRO A 29 11.73 -9.29 -4.38
C PRO A 29 11.65 -10.73 -3.84
N GLU A 30 11.86 -10.93 -2.54
CA GLU A 30 11.78 -12.22 -1.87
C GLU A 30 10.41 -12.90 -2.01
N PHE A 31 9.32 -12.15 -2.14
CA PHE A 31 7.99 -12.74 -2.33
C PHE A 31 7.87 -13.45 -3.68
N PHE A 32 8.54 -12.91 -4.72
CA PHE A 32 8.51 -13.48 -6.05
C PHE A 32 9.62 -14.52 -6.23
N ALA A 33 10.84 -14.21 -5.76
CA ALA A 33 12.01 -15.06 -5.96
C ALA A 33 12.07 -16.26 -5.01
N VAL A 34 11.60 -16.11 -3.77
CA VAL A 34 11.73 -17.15 -2.71
C VAL A 34 10.37 -17.75 -2.37
N ALA A 35 9.35 -16.92 -2.13
CA ALA A 35 8.02 -17.41 -1.76
C ALA A 35 7.19 -17.91 -2.97
N GLY A 36 7.67 -17.66 -4.19
CA GLY A 36 7.07 -18.21 -5.42
C GLY A 36 5.81 -17.47 -5.90
N ALA A 37 5.57 -16.24 -5.44
CA ALA A 37 4.53 -15.41 -6.02
C ALA A 37 4.82 -15.14 -7.51
N PRO A 38 3.83 -15.24 -8.41
CA PRO A 38 4.04 -14.92 -9.81
C PRO A 38 4.45 -13.46 -10.00
N ASP A 39 5.56 -13.19 -10.70
CA ASP A 39 5.97 -11.83 -11.06
C ASP A 39 5.24 -11.36 -12.33
N THR A 40 3.90 -11.26 -12.22
CA THR A 40 3.01 -10.72 -13.26
C THR A 40 2.24 -9.53 -12.68
N PRO A 41 1.62 -8.68 -13.52
CA PRO A 41 0.77 -7.59 -13.03
C PRO A 41 -0.30 -8.06 -12.03
N GLU A 42 -0.93 -9.21 -12.30
CA GLU A 42 -1.93 -9.83 -11.43
C GLU A 42 -1.31 -10.30 -10.11
N GLY A 43 -0.17 -10.99 -10.16
CA GLY A 43 0.52 -11.45 -8.95
C GLY A 43 1.00 -10.29 -8.06
N ARG A 44 1.50 -9.20 -8.66
CA ARG A 44 1.85 -7.97 -7.92
C ARG A 44 0.63 -7.32 -7.28
N PHE A 45 -0.50 -7.29 -7.99
CA PHE A 45 -1.76 -6.83 -7.43
C PHE A 45 -2.20 -7.68 -6.23
N ASP A 46 -2.17 -9.01 -6.35
CA ASP A 46 -2.53 -9.93 -5.28
C ASP A 46 -1.65 -9.73 -4.02
N MET A 47 -0.34 -9.53 -4.20
CA MET A 47 0.58 -9.23 -3.10
C MET A 47 0.24 -7.93 -2.39
N ILE A 48 -0.06 -6.85 -3.14
CA ILE A 48 -0.48 -5.56 -2.58
C ILE A 48 -1.81 -5.71 -1.84
N ALA A 49 -2.79 -6.41 -2.44
CA ALA A 49 -4.11 -6.62 -1.85
C ALA A 49 -4.01 -7.39 -0.53
N LEU A 50 -3.19 -8.45 -0.46
CA LEU A 50 -2.93 -9.21 0.77
C LEU A 50 -2.34 -8.32 1.88
N HIS A 51 -1.29 -7.55 1.58
CA HIS A 51 -0.66 -6.68 2.57
C HIS A 51 -1.60 -5.57 3.03
N MET A 52 -2.38 -4.99 2.11
CA MET A 52 -3.41 -4.01 2.44
C MET A 52 -4.47 -4.59 3.38
N PHE A 53 -4.97 -5.80 3.08
CA PHE A 53 -5.93 -6.50 3.94
C PHE A 53 -5.37 -6.68 5.36
N LEU A 54 -4.14 -7.16 5.49
CA LEU A 54 -3.49 -7.35 6.79
C LEU A 54 -3.32 -6.02 7.57
N ALA A 55 -2.97 -4.94 6.87
CA ALA A 55 -2.85 -3.62 7.48
C ALA A 55 -4.20 -3.11 8.00
N VAL A 56 -5.26 -3.23 7.19
CA VAL A 56 -6.61 -2.82 7.58
C VAL A 56 -7.15 -3.69 8.72
N ASP A 57 -7.02 -5.01 8.65
CA ASP A 57 -7.42 -5.93 9.72
C ASP A 57 -6.69 -5.59 11.03
N ARG A 58 -5.40 -5.27 10.98
CA ARG A 58 -4.65 -4.83 12.16
C ARG A 58 -5.15 -3.51 12.74
N LEU A 59 -5.54 -2.55 11.91
CA LEU A 59 -5.97 -1.21 12.36
C LEU A 59 -7.43 -1.18 12.84
N LEU A 60 -8.27 -2.10 12.37
CA LEU A 60 -9.67 -2.21 12.77
C LEU A 60 -9.90 -3.07 14.02
N ARG A 61 -8.85 -3.75 14.51
CA ARG A 61 -8.81 -4.44 15.81
C ARG A 61 -8.35 -3.49 16.91
#